data_AF-A0A813FYA5-F1
#
_entry.id   AF-A0A813FYA5-F1
#
_cell.length_a   1.000
_cell.length_b   1.000
_cell.length_c   1.000
_cell.angle_alpha   90.00
_cell.angle_beta   90.00
_cell.angle_gamma   90.00
#
_symmetry.space_group_name_H-M   'P 1'
#
loop_
_entity.id
_entity.type
_entity.pdbx_description
1 polymer ?
#
loop_
_entity_poly.entity_id
_entity_poly.type
_entity_poly.pdbx_seq_one_letter_code
_entity_poly.pdbx_strand_id
1 'polypeptide(L)'
;VQELRHNIDLLLKDNVTELETMVELGCQFYVKALVPDTSRICIDVGLGFHLEMTLPEAQDFLVKKEELLLQGLERKKSKTASVKADIHEALHLIDLMMQVQSGKKPWLASCDESLIKSFAD
;
A
#
# COMPACT_ATOMS: atom_id res chain seq x y z
N VAL A 1 11.55 -0.68 3.39
CA VAL A 1 11.74 0.66 4.01
C VAL A 1 11.90 0.52 5.52
N GLN A 2 10.95 -0.11 6.22
CA GLN A 2 11.02 -0.28 7.68
C GLN A 2 12.24 -1.08 8.15
N GLU A 3 12.56 -2.20 7.50
CA GLU A 3 13.75 -3.01 7.81
C GLU A 3 15.05 -2.22 7.65
N LEU A 4 15.22 -1.52 6.53
CA LEU A 4 16.38 -0.65 6.31
C LEU A 4 16.49 0.45 7.37
N ARG A 5 15.37 1.08 7.75
CA ARG A 5 15.34 2.09 8.82
C ARG A 5 15.78 1.51 10.15
N HIS A 6 15.33 0.30 10.48
CA HIS A 6 15.72 -0.40 11.70
C HIS A 6 17.23 -0.71 11.71
N ASN A 7 17.76 -1.21 10.60
CA ASN A 7 19.19 -1.52 10.48
C ASN A 7 20.06 -0.26 10.62
N ILE A 8 19.64 0.86 10.01
CA ILE A 8 20.35 2.16 10.16
C ILE A 8 20.32 2.65 11.61
N ASP A 9 19.19 2.49 12.30
CA ASP A 9 19.05 2.86 13.71
C ASP A 9 19.95 2.00 14.61
N LEU A 10 20.09 0.70 14.33
CA LEU A 10 21.04 -0.18 15.03
C LEU A 10 22.49 0.28 14.81
N LEU A 11 22.88 0.57 13.56
CA LEU A 11 24.23 1.04 13.25
C LEU A 11 24.58 2.36 13.96
N LEU A 12 23.62 3.29 14.04
CA LEU A 12 23.77 4.56 14.74
C LEU A 12 23.86 4.40 16.26
N LYS A 13 23.02 3.54 16.85
CA LYS A 13 22.99 3.31 18.31
C LYS A 13 24.27 2.66 18.80
N ASP A 14 24.73 1.65 18.08
CA ASP A 14 25.86 0.83 18.50
C ASP A 14 27.21 1.47 18.09
N ASN A 15 27.20 2.61 17.39
CA ASN A 15 28.38 3.30 16.85
C ASN A 15 29.35 2.31 16.16
N VAL A 16 28.79 1.36 15.41
CA VAL A 16 29.56 0.33 14.72
C VAL A 16 30.35 1.03 13.63
N THR A 17 31.68 1.00 13.68
CA THR A 17 32.56 1.61 12.66
C THR A 17 32.99 0.61 11.58
N GLU A 18 33.04 -0.68 11.93
CA GLU A 18 33.39 -1.77 11.04
C GLU A 18 32.34 -2.88 11.20
N LEU A 19 31.91 -3.48 10.10
CA LEU A 19 30.86 -4.50 10.10
C LEU A 19 31.32 -5.76 9.36
N GLU A 20 31.37 -6.87 10.08
CA GLU A 20 31.54 -8.20 9.47
C GLU A 20 30.16 -8.83 9.25
N THR A 21 29.86 -9.20 8.01
CA THR A 21 28.53 -9.69 7.62
C THR A 21 28.60 -10.78 6.55
N MET A 22 27.55 -11.60 6.47
CA MET A 22 27.40 -12.60 5.41
C MET A 22 26.50 -12.01 4.32
N VAL A 23 27.05 -11.80 3.14
CA VAL A 23 26.32 -11.24 1.99
C VAL A 23 25.97 -12.35 1.02
N GLU A 24 24.71 -12.37 0.59
CA GLU A 24 24.26 -13.26 -0.48
C GLU A 24 24.68 -12.70 -1.84
N LEU A 25 25.42 -13.48 -2.63
CA LEU A 25 25.78 -13.12 -4.01
C LEU A 25 24.78 -13.67 -5.04
N GLY A 26 23.90 -14.58 -4.62
CA GLY A 26 22.82 -15.17 -5.41
C GLY A 26 22.72 -16.69 -5.25
N CYS A 27 21.58 -17.28 -5.60
CA CYS A 27 21.33 -18.73 -5.50
C CYS A 27 21.67 -19.31 -4.11
N GLN A 28 21.38 -18.60 -3.01
CA GLN A 28 21.74 -19.01 -1.64
C GLN A 28 23.26 -19.20 -1.43
N PHE A 29 24.09 -18.55 -2.25
CA PHE A 29 25.53 -18.51 -2.08
C PHE A 29 25.92 -17.30 -1.23
N TYR A 30 26.46 -17.57 -0.03
CA TYR A 30 26.83 -16.54 0.94
C TYR A 30 28.35 -16.40 1.07
N VAL A 31 28.83 -15.18 1.15
CA VAL A 31 30.24 -14.85 1.34
C VAL A 31 30.41 -13.95 2.56
N LYS A 32 31.46 -14.19 3.34
CA LYS A 32 31.84 -13.32 4.45
C LYS A 32 32.46 -12.05 3.90
N ALA A 33 31.86 -10.91 4.20
CA ALA A 33 32.32 -9.59 3.81
C ALA A 33 32.69 -8.77 5.05
N LEU A 34 33.77 -8.00 4.93
CA LEU A 34 34.16 -6.99 5.91
C LEU A 34 33.87 -5.62 5.30
N VAL A 35 33.06 -4.84 5.99
CA VAL A 35 32.78 -3.43 5.68
C VAL A 35 33.67 -2.58 6.57
N PRO A 36 34.69 -1.91 6.00
CA PRO A 36 35.68 -1.15 6.76
C PRO A 36 35.16 0.21 7.27
N ASP A 37 34.10 0.74 6.67
CA ASP A 37 33.44 1.98 7.11
C ASP A 37 31.94 1.86 6.88
N THR A 38 31.18 2.07 7.94
CA THR A 38 29.70 2.02 8.00
C THR A 38 29.06 3.40 8.03
N SER A 39 29.85 4.48 8.02
CA SER A 39 29.36 5.86 8.14
C SER A 39 28.47 6.30 6.98
N ARG A 40 28.61 5.64 5.82
CA ARG A 40 27.88 5.92 4.59
C ARG A 40 27.29 4.65 4.01
N ILE A 41 26.14 4.81 3.34
CA ILE A 41 25.42 3.73 2.68
C ILE A 41 25.00 4.15 1.27
N CYS A 42 24.97 3.20 0.34
CA CYS A 42 24.41 3.40 -0.98
C CYS A 42 22.92 3.05 -1.00
N ILE A 43 22.08 4.03 -1.32
CA ILE A 43 20.63 3.86 -1.44
C ILE A 43 20.21 4.01 -2.90
N ASP A 44 19.39 3.08 -3.37
CA ASP A 44 18.68 3.22 -4.65
C ASP A 44 17.57 4.27 -4.53
N VAL A 45 17.77 5.38 -5.27
CA VAL A 45 16.82 6.50 -5.36
C VAL A 45 15.86 6.35 -6.55
N GLY A 46 16.06 5.35 -7.40
CA GLY A 46 15.26 5.04 -8.57
C GLY A 46 15.93 5.37 -9.90
N LEU A 47 15.31 4.91 -10.99
CA LEU A 47 15.80 5.11 -12.37
C LEU A 47 17.24 4.60 -12.60
N GLY A 48 17.69 3.64 -11.81
CA GLY A 48 19.06 3.09 -11.87
C GLY A 48 20.11 3.94 -11.17
N PHE A 49 19.73 5.04 -10.51
CA PHE A 49 20.66 5.87 -9.76
C PHE A 49 20.78 5.40 -8.31
N HIS A 50 22.03 5.33 -7.85
CA HIS A 50 22.37 5.02 -6.47
C HIS A 50 23.08 6.23 -5.89
N LEU A 51 22.67 6.64 -4.69
CA LEU A 51 23.26 7.76 -3.99
C LEU A 51 23.93 7.28 -2.71
N GLU A 52 25.17 7.71 -2.52
CA GLU A 52 25.90 7.50 -1.28
C GLU A 52 25.54 8.60 -0.28
N MET A 53 24.93 8.20 0.84
CA MET A 53 24.41 9.11 1.87
C MET A 53 24.96 8.73 3.23
N THR A 54 25.06 9.71 4.13
CA THR A 54 25.35 9.42 5.54
C THR A 54 24.16 8.76 6.22
N LEU A 55 24.39 8.04 7.33
CA LEU A 55 23.31 7.37 8.08
C LEU A 55 22.16 8.33 8.51
N PRO A 56 22.42 9.58 8.96
CA PRO A 56 21.36 10.53 9.29
C PRO A 56 20.57 11.00 8.05
N GLU A 57 21.24 11.32 6.94
CA GLU A 57 20.59 11.72 5.69
C GLU A 57 19.71 10.59 5.13
N ALA A 58 20.17 9.34 5.28
CA ALA A 58 19.41 8.16 4.91
C ALA A 58 18.13 8.00 5.75
N GLN A 59 18.17 8.30 7.05
CA GLN A 59 16.97 8.32 7.90
C GLN A 59 15.94 9.32 7.38
N ASP A 60 16.36 10.56 7.11
CA ASP A 60 15.48 11.61 6.59
C ASP A 60 14.89 11.25 5.21
N PHE A 61 15.70 10.64 4.35
CA PHE A 61 15.26 10.16 3.05
C PHE A 61 14.20 9.06 3.18
N LEU A 62 14.37 8.11 4.11
CA LEU A 62 13.43 7.02 4.31
C LEU A 62 12.07 7.50 4.81
N VAL A 63 12.03 8.54 5.65
CA VAL A 63 10.77 9.16 6.10
C VAL A 63 9.98 9.71 4.90
N LYS A 64 10.65 10.48 4.03
CA LYS A 64 10.02 11.03 2.80
C LYS A 64 9.58 9.92 1.85
N LYS A 65 10.38 8.85 1.71
CA LYS A 65 10.05 7.69 0.87
C LYS A 65 8.84 6.93 1.42
N GLU A 66 8.73 6.77 2.73
CA GLU A 66 7.58 6.14 3.39
C GLU A 66 6.30 6.95 3.17
N GLU A 67 6.35 8.27 3.35
CA GLU A 67 5.21 9.15 3.10
C GLU A 67 4.73 9.08 1.64
N LEU A 68 5.66 9.12 0.68
CA LEU A 68 5.34 9.01 -0.75
C LEU A 68 4.65 7.67 -1.08
N LEU A 69 5.14 6.57 -0.51
CA LEU A 69 4.55 5.25 -0.68
C LEU A 69 3.15 5.17 -0.08
N LEU A 70 2.93 5.74 1.11
CA LEU A 70 1.61 5.81 1.76
C LEU A 70 0.61 6.63 0.93
N GLN A 71 1.01 7.79 0.43
CA GLN A 71 0.17 8.58 -0.47
C GLN A 71 -0.18 7.82 -1.76
N GLY A 72 0.79 7.07 -2.30
CA GLY A 72 0.56 6.18 -3.45
C GLY A 72 -0.43 5.06 -3.14
N LEU A 73 -0.33 4.46 -1.96
CA LEU A 73 -1.23 3.43 -1.46
C LEU A 73 -2.66 3.94 -1.32
N GLU A 74 -2.86 5.09 -0.66
CA GLU A 74 -4.19 5.67 -0.47
C GLU A 74 -4.86 6.03 -1.80
N ARG A 75 -4.11 6.58 -2.75
CA ARG A 75 -4.62 6.81 -4.12
C ARG A 75 -5.09 5.52 -4.79
N LYS A 76 -4.31 4.45 -4.69
CA LYS A 76 -4.68 3.15 -5.27
C LYS A 76 -5.90 2.56 -4.56
N LYS A 77 -5.94 2.62 -3.23
CA LYS A 77 -7.05 2.15 -2.40
C LYS A 77 -8.35 2.86 -2.73
N SER A 78 -8.33 4.18 -2.87
CA SER A 78 -9.48 4.99 -3.28
C SER A 78 -10.00 4.58 -4.66
N LYS A 79 -9.11 4.40 -5.65
CA LYS A 79 -9.50 3.90 -6.98
C LYS A 79 -10.11 2.51 -6.93
N THR A 80 -9.52 1.58 -6.18
CA THR A 80 -10.07 0.23 -6.00
C THR A 80 -11.44 0.27 -5.35
N ALA A 81 -11.65 1.13 -4.35
CA ALA A 81 -12.94 1.32 -3.70
C ALA A 81 -14.00 1.87 -4.67
N SER A 82 -13.63 2.85 -5.51
CA SER A 82 -14.51 3.39 -6.56
C SER A 82 -14.93 2.30 -7.53
N VAL A 83 -13.97 1.56 -8.10
CA VAL A 83 -14.27 0.48 -9.05
C VAL A 83 -15.15 -0.59 -8.41
N LYS A 84 -14.93 -0.91 -7.14
CA LYS A 84 -15.78 -1.85 -6.40
C LYS A 84 -17.21 -1.33 -6.24
N ALA A 85 -17.38 -0.04 -5.95
CA ALA A 85 -18.70 0.59 -5.86
C ALA A 85 -19.41 0.54 -7.22
N ASP A 86 -18.73 0.91 -8.30
CA ASP A 86 -19.28 0.89 -9.66
C ASP A 86 -19.77 -0.51 -10.06
N ILE A 87 -18.99 -1.56 -9.74
CA ILE A 87 -19.38 -2.95 -9.97
C ILE A 87 -20.61 -3.32 -9.15
N HIS A 88 -20.64 -2.93 -7.87
CA HIS A 88 -21.75 -3.25 -6.98
C HIS A 88 -23.06 -2.55 -7.44
N GLU A 89 -22.97 -1.30 -7.88
CA GLU A 89 -24.09 -0.55 -8.44
C GLU A 89 -24.61 -1.19 -9.73
N ALA A 90 -23.71 -1.58 -10.64
CA ALA A 90 -24.09 -2.26 -11.88
C ALA A 90 -24.80 -3.60 -11.61
N LEU A 91 -24.30 -4.40 -10.65
CA LEU A 91 -24.94 -5.65 -10.25
C LEU A 91 -26.32 -5.42 -9.62
N HIS A 92 -26.46 -4.40 -8.77
CA HIS A 92 -27.74 -4.04 -8.18
C HIS A 92 -28.77 -3.62 -9.23
N LEU A 93 -28.34 -2.83 -10.22
CA LEU A 93 -29.19 -2.41 -11.33
C LEU A 93 -29.69 -3.62 -12.15
N ILE A 94 -28.81 -4.57 -12.46
CA ILE A 94 -29.17 -5.79 -13.18
C ILE A 94 -30.21 -6.60 -12.38
N ASP A 95 -30.00 -6.78 -11.08
CA ASP A 95 -30.95 -7.49 -10.22
C ASP A 95 -32.33 -6.81 -10.19
N LEU A 96 -32.37 -5.48 -10.06
CA LEU A 96 -33.60 -4.71 -10.16
C LEU A 96 -34.30 -4.95 -11.51
N MET A 97 -33.57 -4.81 -12.63
CA MET A 97 -34.13 -5.04 -13.97
C MET A 97 -34.70 -6.45 -14.15
N MET A 98 -34.02 -7.47 -13.62
CA MET A 98 -34.49 -8.87 -13.65
C MET A 98 -35.78 -9.05 -12.83
N GLN A 99 -35.89 -8.39 -11.68
CA GLN A 99 -37.11 -8.43 -10.86
C GLN A 99 -38.29 -7.76 -11.57
N VAL A 100 -38.08 -6.63 -12.25
CA VAL A 100 -39.11 -5.96 -13.06
C VAL A 100 -39.58 -6.85 -14.21
N GLN A 101 -38.65 -7.48 -14.94
CA GLN A 101 -39.00 -8.42 -16.01
C GLN A 101 -39.83 -9.61 -15.52
N SER A 102 -39.59 -10.04 -14.27
CA SER A 102 -40.35 -11.11 -13.62
C SER A 102 -41.72 -10.66 -13.07
N GLY A 103 -42.14 -9.41 -13.35
CA GLY A 103 -43.41 -8.85 -12.89
C GLY A 103 -43.42 -8.40 -11.42
N LYS A 104 -42.27 -8.46 -10.73
CA LYS A 104 -42.15 -7.95 -9.36
C LYS A 104 -41.99 -6.43 -9.39
N LYS A 105 -42.48 -5.74 -8.35
CA LYS A 105 -42.34 -4.28 -8.18
C LYS A 105 -41.34 -3.97 -7.07
N PRO A 106 -40.03 -4.10 -7.31
CA PRO A 106 -38.99 -3.98 -6.29
C PRO A 106 -38.96 -2.61 -5.59
N TRP A 107 -39.31 -1.53 -6.28
CA TRP A 107 -39.38 -0.18 -5.71
C TRP A 107 -40.48 0.00 -4.66
N LEU A 108 -41.42 -0.95 -4.54
CA LEU A 108 -42.43 -0.96 -3.47
C LEU A 108 -41.97 -1.77 -2.25
N ALA A 109 -40.89 -2.56 -2.36
CA ALA A 109 -40.46 -3.46 -1.30
C ALA A 109 -39.84 -2.73 -0.09
N SER A 110 -39.35 -1.49 -0.27
CA SER A 110 -38.86 -0.63 0.81
C SER A 110 -39.86 0.44 1.26
N CYS A 111 -41.03 0.51 0.62
CA CYS A 111 -42.07 1.47 0.97
C CYS A 111 -42.97 0.90 2.07
N ASP A 112 -43.33 1.74 3.03
CA ASP A 112 -44.22 1.36 4.14
C ASP A 112 -45.60 0.96 3.60
N GLU A 113 -46.13 -0.17 4.06
CA GLU A 113 -47.34 -0.79 3.49
C GLU A 113 -48.58 0.12 3.61
N SER A 114 -48.57 1.01 4.61
CA SER A 114 -49.59 2.02 4.86
C SER A 114 -49.64 3.11 3.77
N LEU A 115 -48.47 3.57 3.31
CA LEU A 115 -48.32 4.54 2.24
C LEU A 115 -48.70 3.97 0.87
N ILE A 116 -48.41 2.69 0.63
CA ILE A 116 -48.78 2.03 -0.64
C ILE A 116 -50.30 1.93 -0.75
N LYS A 117 -50.99 1.61 0.35
CA LYS A 117 -52.45 1.50 0.41
C LYS A 117 -53.15 2.85 0.25
N SER A 118 -52.58 3.95 0.77
CA SER A 118 -53.18 5.29 0.67
C SER A 118 -53.25 5.89 -0.75
N PHE A 119 -52.51 5.32 -1.72
CA PHE A 119 -52.55 5.73 -3.13
C PHE A 119 -53.29 4.73 -4.04
N ALA A 120 -53.81 3.63 -3.48
CA ALA A 120 -54.48 2.58 -4.23
C ALA A 120 -56.03 2.65 -4.15
N ASP A 121 -56.56 3.53 -3.29
CA ASP A 121 -57.98 3.95 -3.22
C ASP A 121 -58.19 5.28 -3.97
#